data_AF-A0A957QRR1-F1
#
_entry.id   AF-A0A957QRR1-F1
#
_cell.length_a   1.000
_cell.length_b   1.000
_cell.length_c   1.000
_cell.angle_alpha   90.00
_cell.angle_beta   90.00
_cell.angle_gamma   90.00
#
_symmetry.space_group_name_H-M   'P 1'
#
loop_
_entity.id
_entity.type
_entity.pdbx_description
1 polymer ?
#
loop_
_entity_poly.entity_id
_entity_poly.type
_entity_poly.pdbx_seq_one_letter_code
_entity_poly.pdbx_strand_id
1 'polypeptide(L)'
;GYVAQGGALQGYLVDAAGAEEFNIQSLEDFKRPEVQAAYDRDGDGRADMVACPPGWGCELIIEHHLDVYDLRDNINAIKAGYTPAMADAIAAYQAGEHILFYTWTPNWTVDALTPGEEVVWITVPFSSLPEDQKDMEEATTMADVTGCVANPCNLGFPANDIRPVANSAFIADNPAIE
;
A
#
# COMPACT_ATOMS: atom_id res chain seq x y z
N GLY A 1 -1.07 -23.58 -11.20
CA GLY A 1 -2.16 -23.47 -10.21
C GLY A 1 -2.23 -22.07 -9.63
N TYR A 2 -3.09 -21.83 -8.65
CA TYR A 2 -3.21 -20.56 -7.91
C TYR A 2 -3.12 -20.84 -6.40
N VAL A 3 -2.36 -20.02 -5.69
CA VAL A 3 -2.37 -19.91 -4.23
C VAL A 3 -3.46 -18.91 -3.80
N ALA A 4 -3.60 -17.82 -4.55
CA ALA A 4 -4.71 -16.87 -4.48
C ALA A 4 -5.05 -16.39 -5.89
N GLN A 5 -6.34 -16.28 -6.23
CA GLN A 5 -6.80 -15.81 -7.53
C GLN A 5 -7.58 -14.51 -7.36
N GLY A 6 -7.09 -13.41 -7.94
CA GLY A 6 -7.71 -12.08 -7.93
C GLY A 6 -8.00 -11.52 -6.54
N GLY A 7 -7.41 -12.09 -5.50
CA GLY A 7 -7.74 -11.82 -4.10
C GLY A 7 -6.63 -11.13 -3.32
N ALA A 8 -5.46 -10.90 -3.93
CA ALA A 8 -4.37 -10.20 -3.28
C ALA A 8 -4.50 -8.69 -3.50
N LEU A 9 -5.09 -8.00 -2.53
CA LEU A 9 -5.19 -6.54 -2.50
C LEU A 9 -3.86 -5.93 -2.09
N GLN A 10 -3.62 -4.70 -2.51
CA GLN A 10 -2.48 -3.88 -2.08
C GLN A 10 -2.82 -2.41 -2.25
N GLY A 11 -2.18 -1.56 -1.46
CA GLY A 11 -2.57 -0.16 -1.35
C GLY A 11 -1.99 0.51 -0.12
N TYR A 12 -2.45 1.75 0.09
CA TYR A 12 -2.04 2.62 1.18
C TYR A 12 -3.10 2.61 2.27
N LEU A 13 -2.65 2.62 3.53
CA LEU A 13 -3.51 2.72 4.68
C LEU A 13 -3.00 3.79 5.64
N VAL A 14 -3.96 4.38 6.34
CA VAL A 14 -3.73 5.23 7.50
C VAL A 14 -4.49 4.69 8.69
N ASP A 15 -4.13 5.10 9.91
CA ASP A 15 -4.97 4.83 11.08
C ASP A 15 -6.36 5.47 10.93
N ALA A 16 -7.39 4.75 11.38
CA ALA A 16 -8.78 5.15 11.20
C ALA A 16 -9.09 6.48 11.93
N ALA A 17 -8.45 6.72 13.07
CA ALA A 17 -8.59 7.95 13.84
C ALA A 17 -8.08 9.17 13.06
N GLY A 18 -6.89 9.08 12.46
CA GLY A 18 -6.32 10.12 11.61
C GLY A 18 -7.12 10.33 10.32
N ALA A 19 -7.64 9.25 9.73
CA ALA A 19 -8.54 9.38 8.58
C ALA A 19 -9.79 10.20 8.91
N GLU A 20 -10.41 9.95 10.08
CA GLU A 20 -11.58 10.70 10.54
C GLU A 20 -11.23 12.15 10.91
N GLU A 21 -10.18 12.35 11.71
CA GLU A 21 -9.77 13.65 12.23
C GLU A 21 -9.44 14.65 11.11
N PHE A 22 -8.67 14.19 10.11
CA PHE A 22 -8.24 15.05 9.01
C PHE A 22 -9.09 14.89 7.75
N ASN A 23 -10.12 14.04 7.78
CA ASN A 23 -10.93 13.68 6.62
C ASN A 23 -10.06 13.23 5.43
N ILE A 24 -9.19 12.26 5.66
CA ILE A 24 -8.28 11.71 4.64
C ILE A 24 -9.05 10.73 3.77
N GLN A 25 -9.04 10.95 2.47
CA GLN A 25 -9.71 10.13 1.47
C GLN A 25 -8.73 9.54 0.46
N SER A 26 -7.61 10.24 0.21
CA SER A 26 -6.63 9.85 -0.80
C SER A 26 -5.19 10.22 -0.43
N LEU A 27 -4.22 9.69 -1.15
CA LEU A 27 -2.82 10.12 -1.04
C LEU A 27 -2.63 11.64 -1.29
N GLU A 28 -3.49 12.29 -2.07
CA GLU A 28 -3.39 13.74 -2.30
C GLU A 28 -3.66 14.57 -1.05
N ASP A 29 -4.38 14.03 -0.06
CA ASP A 29 -4.60 14.71 1.22
C ASP A 29 -3.31 14.99 1.96
N PHE A 30 -2.26 14.20 1.72
CA PHE A 30 -0.93 14.43 2.26
C PHE A 30 -0.24 15.66 1.66
N LYS A 31 -0.82 16.38 0.70
CA LYS A 31 -0.35 17.72 0.32
C LYS A 31 -0.75 18.80 1.33
N ARG A 32 -1.69 18.52 2.22
CA ARG A 32 -2.16 19.47 3.24
C ARG A 32 -1.14 19.56 4.38
N PRO A 33 -0.67 20.75 4.77
CA PRO A 33 0.36 20.90 5.80
C PRO A 33 -0.02 20.30 7.15
N GLU A 34 -1.29 20.37 7.54
CA GLU A 34 -1.77 19.79 8.79
C GLU A 34 -1.72 18.25 8.79
N VAL A 35 -1.95 17.63 7.63
CA VAL A 35 -1.86 16.17 7.47
C VAL A 35 -0.38 15.76 7.44
N GLN A 36 0.47 16.48 6.73
CA GLN A 36 1.92 16.20 6.74
C GLN A 36 2.48 16.23 8.16
N ALA A 37 2.22 17.31 8.89
CA ALA A 37 2.73 17.49 10.24
C ALA A 37 2.20 16.44 11.23
N ALA A 38 0.98 15.93 11.03
CA ALA A 38 0.41 14.90 11.89
C ALA A 38 1.06 13.51 11.68
N TYR A 39 1.65 13.26 10.51
CA TYR A 39 2.24 11.97 10.13
C TYR A 39 3.78 12.04 9.98
N ASP A 40 4.39 13.21 10.25
CA ASP A 40 5.84 13.45 10.27
C ASP A 40 6.41 13.05 11.64
N ARG A 41 6.97 11.84 11.74
CA ARG A 41 7.47 11.28 13.00
C ARG A 41 8.95 11.58 13.21
N ASP A 42 9.70 11.78 12.13
CA ASP A 42 11.13 12.10 12.19
C ASP A 42 11.44 13.62 12.21
N GLY A 43 10.44 14.46 11.95
CA GLY A 43 10.51 15.92 12.01
C GLY A 43 11.15 16.56 10.78
N ASP A 44 11.23 15.85 9.65
CA ASP A 44 11.81 16.36 8.41
C ASP A 44 10.87 17.25 7.58
N GLY A 45 9.62 17.38 8.02
CA GLY A 45 8.56 18.17 7.38
C GLY A 45 7.72 17.38 6.38
N ARG A 46 7.86 16.05 6.30
CA ARG A 46 7.11 15.17 5.39
C ARG A 46 6.47 14.03 6.17
N ALA A 47 5.32 13.57 5.69
CA ALA A 47 4.65 12.42 6.30
C ALA A 47 5.47 11.14 6.09
N ASP A 48 5.71 10.40 7.17
CA ASP A 48 6.46 9.16 7.14
C ASP A 48 5.58 7.99 6.69
N MET A 49 5.91 7.41 5.54
CA MET A 49 5.24 6.24 4.99
C MET A 49 6.14 5.01 5.04
N VAL A 50 5.73 3.96 5.75
CA VAL A 50 6.38 2.65 5.57
C VAL A 50 6.07 2.12 4.17
N ALA A 51 7.10 1.95 3.34
CA ALA A 51 6.98 1.66 1.92
C ALA A 51 7.70 0.36 1.54
N CYS A 52 7.63 0.01 0.25
CA CYS A 52 8.28 -1.19 -0.25
C CYS A 52 9.82 -1.10 -0.29
N PRO A 53 10.53 -2.17 0.09
CA PRO A 53 11.98 -2.23 -0.02
C PRO A 53 12.49 -2.23 -1.47
N PRO A 54 13.76 -1.84 -1.67
CA PRO A 54 14.38 -1.87 -2.98
C PRO A 54 14.32 -3.24 -3.67
N GLY A 55 13.91 -3.24 -4.94
CA GLY A 55 13.82 -4.44 -5.78
C GLY A 55 12.50 -5.20 -5.68
N TRP A 56 11.52 -4.69 -4.92
CA TRP A 56 10.16 -5.23 -4.92
C TRP A 56 9.30 -4.55 -6.00
N GLY A 57 8.38 -5.29 -6.62
CA GLY A 57 7.51 -4.73 -7.67
C GLY A 57 6.68 -3.53 -7.22
N CYS A 58 6.23 -3.53 -5.95
CA CYS A 58 5.50 -2.42 -5.37
C CYS A 58 6.35 -1.16 -5.14
N GLU A 59 7.69 -1.27 -5.04
CA GLU A 59 8.56 -0.09 -5.01
C GLU A 59 8.36 0.74 -6.29
N LEU A 60 8.36 0.08 -7.45
CA LEU A 60 8.23 0.76 -8.74
C LEU A 60 6.91 1.54 -8.86
N ILE A 61 5.81 0.95 -8.37
CA ILE A 61 4.49 1.58 -8.40
C ILE A 61 4.43 2.72 -7.37
N ILE A 62 4.95 2.53 -6.16
CA ILE A 62 4.95 3.59 -5.13
C ILE A 62 5.79 4.78 -5.59
N GLU A 63 6.98 4.55 -6.13
CA GLU A 63 7.84 5.62 -6.66
C GLU A 63 7.15 6.36 -7.81
N HIS A 64 6.51 5.63 -8.71
CA HIS A 64 5.69 6.22 -9.78
C HIS A 64 4.57 7.09 -9.22
N HIS A 65 3.78 6.59 -8.26
CA HIS A 65 2.72 7.38 -7.60
C HIS A 65 3.26 8.64 -6.92
N LEU A 66 4.40 8.57 -6.24
CA LEU A 66 5.01 9.75 -5.61
C LEU A 66 5.41 10.81 -6.64
N ASP A 67 5.83 10.41 -7.84
CA ASP A 67 6.16 11.31 -8.93
C ASP A 67 4.90 11.86 -9.64
N VAL A 68 3.97 11.00 -10.06
CA VAL A 68 2.80 11.43 -10.85
C VAL A 68 1.78 12.21 -10.05
N TYR A 69 1.75 12.04 -8.73
CA TYR A 69 0.87 12.80 -7.84
C TYR A 69 1.59 14.00 -7.20
N ASP A 70 2.85 14.28 -7.57
CA ASP A 70 3.66 15.37 -7.00
C ASP A 70 3.73 15.32 -5.46
N LEU A 71 4.08 14.16 -4.89
CA LEU A 71 4.11 13.92 -3.43
C LEU A 71 5.52 13.82 -2.84
N ARG A 72 6.57 13.99 -3.65
CA ARG A 72 7.97 13.87 -3.22
C ARG A 72 8.37 14.84 -2.10
N ASP A 73 7.77 16.02 -2.10
CA ASP A 73 7.99 17.05 -1.08
C ASP A 73 7.08 16.88 0.14
N ASN A 74 6.22 15.85 0.15
CA ASN A 74 5.16 15.70 1.15
C ASN A 74 5.21 14.36 1.88
N ILE A 75 5.78 13.33 1.26
CA ILE A 75 5.88 11.99 1.83
C ILE A 75 7.33 11.52 1.82
N ASN A 76 7.80 11.09 2.99
CA ASN A 76 9.05 10.38 3.18
C ASN A 76 8.80 8.85 3.11
N ALA A 77 9.22 8.22 2.01
CA ALA A 77 9.07 6.77 1.85
C ALA A 77 10.19 6.00 2.58
N ILE A 78 9.85 5.35 3.69
CA ILE A 78 10.74 4.50 4.47
C ILE A 78 10.83 3.13 3.77
N LYS A 79 11.92 2.92 3.03
CA LYS A 79 12.14 1.71 2.21
C LYS A 79 13.07 0.67 2.86
N ALA A 80 13.75 1.01 3.94
CA ALA A 80 14.72 0.12 4.56
C ALA A 80 14.04 -0.88 5.51
N GLY A 81 13.92 -2.14 5.08
CA GLY A 81 13.45 -3.24 5.92
C GLY A 81 11.97 -3.12 6.31
N TYR A 82 11.08 -3.68 5.48
CA TYR A 82 9.63 -3.59 5.69
C TYR A 82 9.19 -4.10 7.07
N THR A 83 9.62 -5.28 7.49
CA THR A 83 9.22 -5.88 8.77
C THR A 83 9.61 -5.03 9.98
N PRO A 84 10.87 -4.60 10.17
CA PRO A 84 11.21 -3.72 11.29
C PRO A 84 10.55 -2.35 11.20
N ALA A 85 10.41 -1.76 10.00
CA ALA A 85 9.71 -0.49 9.83
C ALA A 85 8.21 -0.58 10.19
N MET A 86 7.54 -1.68 9.83
CA MET A 86 6.16 -1.92 10.24
C MET A 86 6.03 -2.18 11.74
N ALA A 87 6.99 -2.86 12.36
CA ALA A 87 6.99 -3.04 13.81
C ALA A 87 7.11 -1.70 14.55
N ASP A 88 7.95 -0.79 14.05
CA ASP A 88 8.06 0.58 14.55
C ASP A 88 6.77 1.38 14.36
N ALA A 89 6.16 1.31 13.17
CA ALA A 89 4.86 1.95 12.91
C ALA A 89 3.76 1.43 13.85
N ILE A 90 3.68 0.12 14.09
CA ILE A 90 2.71 -0.45 15.04
C ILE A 90 2.96 0.07 16.46
N ALA A 91 4.23 0.21 16.88
CA ALA A 91 4.55 0.77 18.18
C ALA A 91 4.15 2.25 18.29
N ALA A 92 4.36 3.04 17.23
CA ALA A 92 3.93 4.44 17.14
C ALA A 92 2.40 4.57 17.24
N TYR A 93 1.67 3.73 16.50
CA TYR A 93 0.20 3.66 16.59
C TYR A 93 -0.27 3.34 18.02
N GLN A 94 0.37 2.37 18.69
CA GLN A 94 0.06 2.04 20.09
C GLN A 94 0.39 3.16 21.08
N ALA A 95 1.31 4.08 20.70
CA ALA A 95 1.61 5.28 21.46
C ALA A 95 0.63 6.44 21.18
N GLY A 96 -0.32 6.25 20.26
CA GLY A 96 -1.31 7.25 19.86
C GLY A 96 -0.85 8.18 18.75
N GLU A 97 0.23 7.83 18.03
CA GLU A 97 0.69 8.56 16.85
C GLU A 97 -0.06 8.09 15.59
N HIS A 98 -0.19 8.98 14.61
CA HIS A 98 -0.77 8.64 13.31
C HIS A 98 0.26 7.91 12.45
N ILE A 99 -0.22 6.97 11.64
CA ILE A 99 0.63 6.11 10.81
C ILE A 99 0.13 6.05 9.38
N LEU A 100 1.06 6.16 8.41
CA LEU A 100 0.83 5.93 7.00
C LEU A 100 1.72 4.76 6.54
N PHE A 101 1.15 3.80 5.82
CA PHE A 101 1.93 2.68 5.31
C PHE A 101 1.32 2.05 4.07
N TYR A 102 2.17 1.39 3.28
CA TYR A 102 1.76 0.45 2.25
C TYR A 102 1.66 -0.97 2.82
N THR A 103 0.66 -1.72 2.38
CA THR A 103 0.61 -3.18 2.61
C THR A 103 -0.04 -3.92 1.44
N TRP A 104 -0.07 -5.25 1.58
CA TRP A 104 -0.76 -6.18 0.69
C TRP A 104 -1.51 -7.24 1.50
N THR A 105 -2.41 -7.98 0.86
CA THR A 105 -3.09 -9.13 1.45
C THR A 105 -2.78 -10.39 0.62
N PRO A 106 -2.54 -11.55 1.25
CA PRO A 106 -2.36 -11.75 2.69
C PRO A 106 -1.00 -11.20 3.19
N ASN A 107 -1.00 -10.57 4.38
CA ASN A 107 0.19 -10.12 5.11
C ASN A 107 -0.12 -10.16 6.61
N TRP A 108 0.87 -10.37 7.46
CA TRP A 108 0.67 -10.38 8.92
C TRP A 108 0.25 -9.01 9.46
N THR A 109 0.57 -7.93 8.75
CA THR A 109 0.24 -6.56 9.18
C THR A 109 -1.26 -6.33 9.24
N VAL A 110 -2.07 -7.00 8.41
CA VAL A 110 -3.54 -6.84 8.43
C VAL A 110 -4.21 -7.57 9.59
N ASP A 111 -3.51 -8.52 10.23
CA ASP A 111 -3.97 -9.14 11.48
C ASP A 111 -3.60 -8.27 12.70
N ALA A 112 -2.54 -7.47 12.59
CA ALA A 112 -2.09 -6.56 13.64
C ALA A 112 -2.81 -5.19 13.60
N LEU A 113 -3.20 -4.76 12.41
CA LEU A 113 -3.93 -3.52 12.12
C LEU A 113 -5.06 -3.86 11.14
N THR A 114 -6.27 -4.08 11.66
CA THR A 114 -7.41 -4.60 10.90
C THR A 114 -8.04 -3.48 10.06
N PRO A 115 -8.13 -3.64 8.72
CA PRO A 115 -8.84 -2.67 7.89
C PRO A 115 -10.33 -2.54 8.27
N GLY A 116 -10.79 -1.32 8.51
CA GLY A 116 -12.14 -1.00 8.98
C GLY A 116 -12.28 -0.89 10.50
N GLU A 117 -11.23 -1.22 11.26
CA GLU A 117 -11.16 -1.04 12.71
C GLU A 117 -9.99 -0.11 13.08
N GLU A 118 -8.76 -0.61 13.12
CA GLU A 118 -7.59 0.20 13.47
C GLU A 118 -7.13 1.10 12.32
N VAL A 119 -7.26 0.64 11.09
CA VAL A 119 -6.75 1.30 9.87
C VAL A 119 -7.78 1.30 8.76
N VAL A 120 -7.63 2.18 7.79
CA VAL A 120 -8.50 2.24 6.61
C VAL A 120 -7.67 2.35 5.34
N TRP A 121 -8.15 1.74 4.24
CA TRP A 121 -7.59 1.95 2.92
C TRP A 121 -7.94 3.34 2.42
N ILE A 122 -6.93 4.08 1.96
CA ILE A 122 -7.12 5.36 1.28
C ILE A 122 -6.92 5.19 -0.23
N THR A 123 -7.55 6.07 -0.99
CA THR A 123 -7.50 6.01 -2.45
C THR A 123 -6.26 6.69 -3.03
N VAL A 124 -6.04 6.50 -4.33
CA VAL A 124 -5.17 7.37 -5.13
C VAL A 124 -5.99 8.40 -5.92
N PRO A 125 -5.41 9.57 -6.26
CA PRO A 125 -6.16 10.65 -6.93
C PRO A 125 -6.72 10.26 -8.30
N PHE A 126 -5.95 9.48 -9.07
CA PHE A 126 -6.35 8.89 -10.34
C PHE A 126 -5.50 7.65 -10.61
N SER A 127 -6.02 6.66 -11.35
CA SER A 127 -5.24 5.46 -11.69
C SER A 127 -4.04 5.84 -12.57
N SER A 128 -2.85 5.44 -12.15
CA SER A 128 -1.64 5.60 -12.97
C SER A 128 -0.62 4.55 -12.61
N LEU A 129 -0.25 3.70 -13.56
CA LEU A 129 0.74 2.64 -13.34
C LEU A 129 2.00 2.89 -14.19
N PRO A 130 3.14 2.29 -13.79
CA PRO A 130 4.32 2.26 -14.65
C PRO A 130 4.01 1.69 -16.04
N GLU A 131 4.77 2.08 -17.06
CA GLU A 131 4.48 1.76 -18.46
C GLU A 131 4.32 0.25 -18.73
N ASP A 132 5.02 -0.62 -17.99
CA ASP A 132 4.92 -2.07 -18.13
C ASP A 132 3.64 -2.68 -17.54
N GLN A 133 2.85 -1.89 -16.82
CA GLN A 133 1.61 -2.29 -16.14
C GLN A 133 0.41 -1.40 -16.51
N LYS A 134 0.59 -0.48 -17.45
CA LYS A 134 -0.42 0.51 -17.87
C LYS A 134 -1.75 -0.09 -18.29
N ASP A 135 -1.72 -1.25 -18.94
CA ASP A 135 -2.92 -2.00 -19.36
C ASP A 135 -3.79 -2.47 -18.17
N MET A 136 -3.29 -2.36 -16.93
CA MET A 136 -3.99 -2.76 -15.71
C MET A 136 -4.60 -1.57 -14.94
N GLU A 137 -4.51 -0.33 -15.44
CA GLU A 137 -5.03 0.86 -14.74
C GLU A 137 -6.54 0.77 -14.44
N GLU A 138 -7.32 0.16 -15.33
CA GLU A 138 -8.75 -0.06 -15.11
C GLU A 138 -9.04 -1.04 -13.96
N ALA A 139 -8.07 -1.89 -13.62
CA ALA A 139 -8.19 -2.90 -12.57
C ALA A 139 -7.79 -2.40 -11.17
N THR A 140 -7.36 -1.14 -11.02
CA THR A 140 -6.99 -0.57 -9.71
C THR A 140 -8.18 -0.18 -8.85
N THR A 141 -9.38 -0.10 -9.46
CA THR A 141 -10.61 0.31 -8.80
C THR A 141 -11.51 -0.88 -8.53
N MET A 142 -11.88 -1.08 -7.26
CA MET A 142 -12.66 -2.21 -6.79
C MET A 142 -13.87 -1.75 -5.96
N ALA A 143 -15.02 -2.37 -6.17
CA ALA A 143 -16.20 -2.13 -5.34
C ALA A 143 -16.11 -2.91 -4.02
N ASP A 144 -16.76 -2.38 -2.98
CA ASP A 144 -17.03 -3.08 -1.72
C ASP A 144 -15.76 -3.58 -0.98
N VAL A 145 -14.64 -2.86 -1.11
CA VAL A 145 -13.42 -3.10 -0.35
C VAL A 145 -13.65 -2.76 1.13
N THR A 146 -13.59 -3.77 1.99
CA THR A 146 -13.80 -3.60 3.43
C THR A 146 -12.73 -2.68 4.01
N GLY A 147 -13.17 -1.68 4.80
CA GLY A 147 -12.28 -0.71 5.41
C GLY A 147 -11.75 0.37 4.47
N CYS A 148 -12.27 0.50 3.25
CA CYS A 148 -11.91 1.62 2.38
C CYS A 148 -12.74 2.87 2.66
N VAL A 149 -12.09 4.04 2.61
CA VAL A 149 -12.73 5.35 2.80
C VAL A 149 -13.69 5.74 1.67
N ALA A 150 -13.63 5.06 0.52
CA ALA A 150 -14.47 5.30 -0.65
C ALA A 150 -15.04 4.01 -1.24
N ASN A 151 -16.21 4.11 -1.89
CA ASN A 151 -16.79 3.04 -2.71
C ASN A 151 -17.32 3.64 -4.03
N PRO A 152 -16.78 3.27 -5.21
CA PRO A 152 -15.70 2.30 -5.41
C PRO A 152 -14.35 2.79 -4.87
N CYS A 153 -13.50 1.84 -4.47
CA CYS A 153 -12.20 2.09 -3.87
C CYS A 153 -11.10 1.99 -4.93
N ASN A 154 -10.48 3.13 -5.29
CA ASN A 154 -9.32 3.13 -6.16
C ASN A 154 -8.04 2.98 -5.33
N LEU A 155 -7.55 1.75 -5.18
CA LEU A 155 -6.35 1.47 -4.39
C LEU A 155 -5.06 1.92 -5.09
N GLY A 156 -5.11 2.21 -6.39
CA GLY A 156 -3.93 2.51 -7.21
C GLY A 156 -3.10 1.28 -7.59
N PHE A 157 -3.47 0.09 -7.11
CA PHE A 157 -2.84 -1.17 -7.47
C PHE A 157 -3.88 -2.15 -8.00
N PRO A 158 -3.56 -2.93 -9.06
CA PRO A 158 -4.45 -3.99 -9.51
C PRO A 158 -4.47 -5.13 -8.48
N ALA A 159 -5.63 -5.80 -8.36
CA ALA A 159 -5.71 -7.04 -7.60
C ALA A 159 -4.84 -8.12 -8.25
N ASN A 160 -4.02 -8.80 -7.44
CA ASN A 160 -3.04 -9.75 -7.93
C ASN A 160 -3.46 -11.21 -7.73
N ASP A 161 -2.96 -12.06 -8.63
CA ASP A 161 -2.90 -13.50 -8.45
C ASP A 161 -1.59 -13.88 -7.75
N ILE A 162 -1.65 -14.83 -6.83
CA ILE A 162 -0.46 -15.50 -6.29
C ILE A 162 -0.38 -16.87 -6.93
N ARG A 163 0.67 -17.13 -7.70
CA ARG A 163 0.83 -18.36 -8.48
C ARG A 163 2.19 -19.01 -8.18
N PRO A 164 2.26 -20.35 -8.06
CA PRO A 164 3.53 -21.05 -8.10
C PRO A 164 4.11 -20.95 -9.52
N VAL A 165 5.38 -20.59 -9.61
CA VAL A 165 6.16 -20.61 -10.84
C VAL A 165 7.36 -21.53 -10.65
N ALA A 166 7.67 -22.33 -11.66
CA ALA A 166 8.81 -23.23 -11.65
C ALA A 166 9.54 -23.15 -13.00
N ASN A 167 10.84 -23.45 -12.96
CA ASN A 167 11.68 -23.44 -14.14
C ASN A 167 11.19 -24.49 -15.17
N SER A 168 11.07 -24.09 -16.44
CA SER A 168 10.50 -24.97 -17.47
C SER A 168 11.32 -26.25 -17.71
N ALA A 169 12.65 -26.19 -17.63
CA ALA A 169 13.49 -27.38 -17.76
C ALA A 169 13.31 -28.33 -16.56
N PHE A 170 13.23 -27.76 -15.35
CA PHE A 170 12.96 -28.54 -14.15
C PHE A 170 11.61 -29.29 -14.22
N ILE A 171 10.55 -28.64 -14.73
CA ILE A 171 9.25 -29.30 -14.93
C ILE A 171 9.36 -30.44 -15.96
N ALA A 172 10.05 -30.20 -17.07
CA ALA A 172 10.24 -31.20 -18.12
C ALA A 172 10.97 -32.46 -17.60
N ASP A 173 11.95 -32.28 -16.71
CA ASP A 173 12.71 -33.36 -16.09
C ASP A 173 11.97 -34.04 -14.92
N ASN A 174 10.89 -33.43 -14.41
CA ASN A 174 10.13 -33.90 -13.25
C ASN A 174 8.61 -33.91 -13.55
N PRO A 175 8.13 -34.84 -14.40
CA PRO A 175 6.74 -34.83 -14.90
C PRO A 175 5.67 -35.06 -13.81
N ALA A 176 6.05 -35.45 -12.60
CA ALA A 176 5.12 -35.55 -11.46
C ALA A 176 4.67 -34.18 -10.90
N ILE A 177 5.25 -33.08 -11.38
CA ILE A 177 5.00 -31.70 -10.91
C ILE A 177 3.92 -30.98 -11.74
N GLU A 178 3.60 -31.48 -12.95
CA GLU A 178 2.49 -30.97 -13.76
C GLU A 178 1.11 -31.16 -13.10
#